data_AF-A0A3S3PI93-F1
#
_entry.id   AF-A0A3S3PI93-F1
#
_cell.length_a   1.000
_cell.length_b   1.000
_cell.length_c   1.000
_cell.angle_alpha   90.00
_cell.angle_beta   90.00
_cell.angle_gamma   90.00
#
_symmetry.space_group_name_H-M   'P 1'
#
loop_
_entity.id
_entity.type
_entity.pdbx_description
1 polymer ?
#
loop_
_entity_poly.entity_id
_entity_poly.type
_entity_poly.pdbx_seq_one_letter_code
_entity_poly.pdbx_strand_id
1 'polypeptide(L)'
;MIMNNMYDPKINDFFSSSPHATHWWTKAEPIWTLAENSGVRTAVYYWDGCQVEINDVIPTRCLMYRPIRNWDAVNEETEASLEQILNGFSRNKFSLSLLYYEPIDHYGHKYGPNSNETFEA
;
A
#
# COMPACT_ATOMS: atom_id res chain seq x y z
N MET A 1 4.24 10.09 -9.38
CA MET A 1 3.68 8.97 -10.17
C MET A 1 2.54 9.50 -11.04
N ILE A 2 2.51 9.18 -12.33
CA ILE A 2 1.39 9.53 -13.22
C ILE A 2 0.75 8.30 -13.87
N MET A 3 1.46 7.16 -13.92
CA MET A 3 1.02 5.87 -14.43
C MET A 3 1.79 4.75 -13.74
N ASN A 4 1.31 3.51 -13.86
CA ASN A 4 1.97 2.32 -13.30
C ASN A 4 3.26 1.93 -14.05
N ASN A 5 3.41 2.40 -15.29
CA ASN A 5 4.63 2.27 -16.08
C ASN A 5 4.94 3.63 -16.72
N MET A 6 6.11 4.18 -16.46
CA MET A 6 6.52 5.49 -17.00
C MET A 6 8.04 5.56 -17.17
N TYR A 7 8.49 6.43 -18.07
CA TYR A 7 9.90 6.73 -18.31
C TYR A 7 10.14 8.20 -18.06
N ASP A 8 11.20 8.54 -17.32
CA ASP A 8 11.62 9.94 -17.15
C ASP A 8 12.94 10.17 -17.90
N PRO A 9 12.93 10.94 -19.01
CA PRO A 9 14.12 11.18 -19.82
C PRO A 9 15.17 12.04 -19.11
N LYS A 10 14.81 12.80 -18.07
CA LYS A 10 15.77 13.66 -17.34
C LYS A 10 16.70 12.85 -16.45
N ILE A 11 16.19 11.76 -15.88
CA ILE A 11 16.95 10.84 -15.02
C ILE A 11 17.30 9.53 -15.74
N ASN A 12 16.80 9.34 -16.96
CA ASN A 12 17.01 8.17 -17.79
C ASN A 12 16.68 6.85 -17.08
N ASP A 13 15.51 6.80 -16.42
CA ASP A 13 15.06 5.65 -15.65
C ASP A 13 13.60 5.29 -15.96
N PHE A 14 13.27 4.01 -15.77
CA PHE A 14 11.93 3.45 -15.94
C PHE A 14 11.32 3.14 -14.58
N PHE A 15 10.11 3.65 -14.37
CA PHE A 15 9.21 3.21 -13.32
C PHE A 15 8.38 2.05 -13.84
N SER A 16 8.39 0.92 -13.13
CA SER A 16 7.45 -0.20 -13.32
C SER A 16 6.91 -0.58 -11.95
N SER A 17 5.59 -0.47 -11.78
CA SER A 17 4.77 -0.95 -10.66
C SER A 17 5.52 -1.13 -9.32
N SER A 18 5.40 -0.15 -8.43
CA SER A 18 5.99 -0.14 -7.08
C SER A 18 7.52 -0.19 -7.02
N PRO A 19 8.27 0.69 -7.72
CA PRO A 19 9.71 0.76 -7.56
C PRO A 19 10.07 1.34 -6.19
N HIS A 20 11.10 0.78 -5.59
CA HIS A 20 11.59 1.21 -4.28
C HIS A 20 12.44 2.48 -4.35
N ALA A 21 12.79 2.94 -5.56
CA ALA A 21 13.65 4.10 -5.74
C ALA A 21 12.92 5.40 -5.36
N THR A 22 13.44 6.06 -4.32
CA THR A 22 12.83 7.21 -3.66
C THR A 22 12.53 8.39 -4.59
N HIS A 23 13.37 8.61 -5.60
CA HIS A 23 13.23 9.74 -6.53
C HIS A 23 11.90 9.77 -7.29
N TRP A 24 11.20 8.65 -7.41
CA TRP A 24 9.86 8.57 -8.02
C TRP A 24 8.73 9.11 -7.13
N TRP A 25 9.00 9.26 -5.83
CA TRP A 25 8.02 9.50 -4.76
C TRP A 25 8.17 10.87 -4.08
N THR A 26 9.14 11.69 -4.48
CA THR A 26 9.48 12.96 -3.78
C THR A 26 8.59 14.16 -4.13
N LYS A 27 7.71 14.05 -5.13
CA LYS A 27 6.92 15.21 -5.60
C LYS A 27 5.73 15.58 -4.70
N ALA A 28 5.36 14.71 -3.77
CA ALA A 28 4.26 14.94 -2.84
C ALA A 28 4.57 14.22 -1.52
N GLU A 29 4.04 14.75 -0.42
CA GLU A 29 4.13 14.12 0.89
C GLU A 29 2.92 13.19 1.11
N PRO A 30 3.13 11.88 1.32
CA PRO A 30 2.04 10.98 1.71
C PRO A 30 1.53 11.30 3.12
N ILE A 31 0.25 11.00 3.37
CA ILE A 31 -0.40 11.31 4.65
C ILE A 31 0.29 10.64 5.85
N TRP A 32 0.87 9.45 5.67
CA TRP A 32 1.60 8.78 6.74
C TRP A 32 2.91 9.51 7.09
N THR A 33 3.61 10.06 6.10
CA THR A 33 4.83 10.84 6.33
C THR A 33 4.53 12.10 7.13
N LEU A 34 3.46 12.83 6.77
CA LEU A 34 3.01 14.00 7.52
C LEU A 34 2.65 13.65 8.98
N ALA A 35 1.95 12.53 9.19
CA ALA A 35 1.56 12.07 10.52
C ALA A 35 2.78 11.71 11.37
N GLU A 36 3.73 10.93 10.84
CA GLU A 36 4.97 10.57 11.56
C GLU A 36 5.80 11.82 11.91
N ASN A 37 5.94 12.77 10.98
CA ASN A 37 6.60 14.06 11.22
C ASN A 37 5.92 14.88 12.32
N SER A 38 4.62 14.68 12.51
CA SER A 38 3.83 15.33 13.56
C SER A 38 3.80 14.52 14.87
N GLY A 39 4.62 13.48 15.00
CA GLY A 39 4.68 12.60 16.18
C GLY A 39 3.52 11.60 16.27
N VAL A 40 2.72 11.46 15.21
CA VAL A 40 1.63 10.49 15.12
C VAL A 40 2.13 9.22 14.44
N ARG A 41 2.32 8.17 15.23
CA ARG A 41 2.70 6.84 14.73
C ARG A 41 1.63 6.31 13.77
N THR A 42 2.06 5.64 12.70
CA THR A 42 1.22 5.13 11.62
C THR A 42 1.45 3.65 11.32
N ALA A 43 0.42 2.98 10.82
CA ALA A 43 0.54 1.62 10.31
C ALA A 43 -0.03 1.51 8.89
N VAL A 44 0.80 1.13 7.93
CA VAL A 44 0.42 1.08 6.51
C VAL A 44 0.53 -0.37 6.03
N TYR A 45 -0.58 -0.93 5.59
CA TYR A 45 -0.69 -2.31 5.15
C TYR A 45 -0.95 -2.35 3.65
N TYR A 46 -0.08 -3.05 2.93
CA TYR A 46 -0.19 -3.40 1.51
C TYR A 46 -0.22 -2.22 0.55
N TRP A 47 0.02 -1.00 1.03
CA TRP A 47 0.02 0.21 0.21
C TRP A 47 1.38 0.41 -0.46
N ASP A 48 1.37 0.58 -1.78
CA ASP A 48 2.58 0.85 -2.55
C ASP A 48 3.23 2.17 -2.15
N GLY A 49 4.50 2.09 -1.75
CA GLY A 49 5.27 3.24 -1.29
C GLY A 49 5.45 3.28 0.23
N CYS A 50 4.78 2.43 1.02
CA CYS A 50 5.04 2.39 2.46
C CYS A 50 6.47 1.96 2.80
N GLN A 51 7.08 1.18 1.90
CA GLN A 51 8.45 0.68 2.02
C GLN A 51 9.50 1.67 1.52
N VAL A 52 9.05 2.77 0.90
CA VAL A 52 9.93 3.79 0.34
C VAL A 52 10.15 4.87 1.38
N GLU A 53 11.41 5.17 1.65
CA GLU A 53 11.78 6.30 2.51
C GLU A 53 11.52 7.60 1.74
N ILE A 54 10.53 8.38 2.19
CA ILE A 54 10.12 9.63 1.56
C ILE A 54 10.39 10.75 2.56
N ASN A 55 11.32 11.64 2.19
CA ASN A 55 11.82 12.72 3.06
C ASN A 55 12.37 12.18 4.39
N ASP A 56 13.18 11.11 4.34
CA ASP A 56 13.79 10.44 5.49
C ASP A 56 12.77 9.82 6.48
N VAL A 57 11.54 9.59 6.03
CA VAL A 57 10.45 9.02 6.85
C VAL A 57 9.90 7.75 6.22
N ILE A 58 9.70 6.75 7.08
CA ILE A 58 8.92 5.55 6.83
C ILE A 58 7.83 5.41 7.91
N PRO A 59 6.69 4.77 7.62
CA PRO A 59 5.68 4.47 8.64
C PRO A 59 6.26 3.66 9.81
N THR A 60 5.77 3.88 11.03
CA THR A 60 6.09 3.08 12.23
C THR A 60 5.89 1.59 11.98
N ARG A 61 4.88 1.23 11.18
CA ARG A 61 4.69 -0.13 10.66
C ARG A 61 4.36 -0.07 9.18
N CYS A 62 5.11 -0.80 8.35
CA CYS A 62 4.80 -1.03 6.95
C CYS A 62 4.74 -2.54 6.69
N LEU A 63 3.61 -3.02 6.18
CA LEU A 63 3.52 -4.32 5.50
C LEU A 63 3.50 -4.03 4.01
N MET A 64 4.52 -4.51 3.30
CA MET A 64 4.69 -4.24 1.88
C MET A 64 3.53 -4.81 1.07
N TYR A 65 3.22 -4.17 -0.06
CA TYR A 65 2.31 -4.73 -1.05
C TYR A 65 2.71 -6.16 -1.42
N ARG A 66 1.71 -7.01 -1.56
CA ARG A 66 1.85 -8.41 -1.95
C ARG A 66 0.83 -8.70 -3.04
N PRO A 67 1.25 -9.14 -4.25
CA PRO A 67 0.31 -9.41 -5.33
C PRO A 67 -0.55 -10.62 -4.99
N ILE A 68 -1.80 -10.64 -5.46
CA ILE A 68 -2.79 -11.69 -5.15
C ILE A 68 -2.26 -13.12 -5.28
N ARG A 69 -1.40 -13.37 -6.29
CA ARG A 69 -0.78 -14.68 -6.56
C ARG A 69 0.15 -15.19 -5.45
N ASN A 70 0.53 -14.31 -4.54
CA ASN A 70 1.39 -14.59 -3.39
C ASN A 70 0.60 -14.67 -2.08
N TRP A 71 -0.74 -14.63 -2.13
CA TRP A 71 -1.60 -14.86 -0.97
C TRP A 71 -2.05 -16.32 -0.95
N ASP A 72 -2.03 -16.92 0.24
CA ASP A 72 -2.59 -18.25 0.43
C ASP A 72 -4.11 -18.15 0.62
N ALA A 73 -4.55 -17.14 1.39
CA ALA A 73 -5.95 -16.91 1.74
C ALA A 73 -6.20 -15.40 1.91
N VAL A 74 -6.42 -14.67 0.82
CA VAL A 74 -6.42 -13.20 0.82
C VAL A 74 -7.45 -12.57 1.74
N ASN A 75 -8.63 -13.17 1.85
CA ASN A 75 -9.72 -12.64 2.67
C ASN A 75 -9.40 -12.81 4.16
N GLU A 76 -9.01 -14.02 4.54
CA GLU A 76 -8.65 -14.39 5.91
C GLU A 76 -7.40 -13.64 6.39
N GLU A 77 -6.38 -13.50 5.55
CA GLU A 77 -5.17 -12.76 5.90
C GLU A 77 -5.42 -11.23 5.95
N THR A 78 -6.34 -10.72 5.12
CA THR A 78 -6.80 -9.31 5.22
C THR A 78 -7.58 -9.09 6.51
N GLU A 79 -8.49 -10.00 6.88
CA GLU A 79 -9.22 -9.97 8.14
C GLU A 79 -8.27 -9.99 9.33
N ALA A 80 -7.29 -10.90 9.35
CA ALA A 80 -6.26 -10.94 10.38
C ALA A 80 -5.42 -9.65 10.44
N SER A 81 -5.22 -8.97 9.31
CA SER A 81 -4.55 -7.66 9.25
C SER A 81 -5.43 -6.55 9.84
N LEU A 82 -6.74 -6.56 9.56
CA LEU A 82 -7.71 -5.65 10.17
C LEU A 82 -7.78 -5.84 11.68
N GLU A 83 -7.81 -7.09 12.17
CA GLU A 83 -7.75 -7.37 13.60
C GLU A 83 -6.47 -6.83 14.26
N GLN A 84 -5.32 -6.98 13.59
CA GLN A 84 -4.06 -6.39 14.05
C GLN A 84 -4.12 -4.87 14.09
N ILE A 85 -4.77 -4.24 13.10
CA ILE A 85 -4.98 -2.79 13.03
C ILE A 85 -5.83 -2.33 14.22
N LEU A 86 -6.99 -2.95 14.43
CA LEU A 86 -7.91 -2.64 15.53
C LEU A 86 -7.26 -2.81 16.90
N ASN A 87 -6.56 -3.93 17.11
CA ASN A 87 -5.78 -4.18 18.33
C ASN A 87 -4.68 -3.14 18.54
N GLY A 88 -4.06 -2.66 17.46
CA GLY A 88 -3.06 -1.60 17.49
C GLY A 88 -3.65 -0.27 17.96
N PHE A 89 -4.81 0.13 17.45
CA PHE A 89 -5.55 1.30 17.93
C PHE A 89 -5.94 1.16 19.42
N SER A 90 -6.52 0.03 19.83
CA SER A 90 -6.92 -0.19 21.23
C SER A 90 -5.75 -0.14 22.23
N ARG A 91 -4.53 -0.43 21.77
CA ARG A 91 -3.29 -0.36 22.57
C ARG A 91 -2.49 0.92 22.34
N ASN A 92 -3.09 1.92 21.67
CA ASN A 92 -2.47 3.20 21.33
C ASN A 92 -1.11 3.07 20.61
N LYS A 93 -0.93 2.04 19.77
CA LYS A 93 0.32 1.79 19.03
C LYS A 93 0.52 2.77 17.87
N PHE A 94 -0.57 3.27 17.30
CA PHE A 94 -0.62 4.26 16.23
C PHE A 94 -2.00 4.93 16.24
N SER A 95 -2.13 6.06 15.56
CA SER A 95 -3.40 6.80 15.46
C SER A 95 -3.87 7.03 14.02
N LEU A 96 -3.11 6.53 13.05
CA LEU A 96 -3.52 6.44 11.65
C LEU A 96 -3.14 5.06 11.10
N SER A 97 -4.05 4.45 10.33
CA SER A 97 -3.76 3.21 9.61
C SER A 97 -4.33 3.28 8.20
N LEU A 98 -3.60 2.70 7.24
CA LEU A 98 -4.06 2.47 5.86
C LEU A 98 -4.00 0.96 5.59
N LEU A 99 -4.93 0.47 4.79
CA LEU A 99 -4.95 -0.90 4.28
C LEU A 99 -5.39 -0.88 2.82
N TYR A 100 -4.64 -1.56 1.96
CA TYR A 100 -5.01 -1.79 0.56
C TYR A 100 -5.53 -3.23 0.38
N TYR A 101 -6.56 -3.37 -0.45
CA TYR A 101 -7.23 -4.64 -0.75
C TYR A 101 -7.34 -4.81 -2.27
N GLU A 102 -6.65 -5.81 -2.82
CA GLU A 102 -6.50 -6.08 -4.26
C GLU A 102 -7.62 -6.92 -4.92
N PRO A 103 -8.27 -7.91 -4.26
CA PRO A 103 -9.06 -8.93 -4.94
C PRO A 103 -10.07 -8.44 -5.98
N ILE A 104 -10.85 -7.40 -5.66
CA ILE A 104 -11.88 -6.88 -6.56
C ILE A 104 -11.31 -6.38 -7.90
N ASP A 105 -10.15 -5.74 -7.87
CA ASP A 105 -9.45 -5.26 -9.07
C ASP A 105 -8.91 -6.44 -9.89
N HIS A 106 -8.26 -7.38 -9.20
CA HIS A 106 -7.70 -8.57 -9.85
C HIS A 106 -8.77 -9.41 -10.57
N TYR A 107 -9.85 -9.75 -9.85
CA TYR A 107 -10.92 -10.58 -10.39
C TYR A 107 -11.73 -9.82 -11.45
N GLY A 108 -11.95 -8.52 -11.27
CA GLY A 108 -12.54 -7.65 -12.28
C GLY A 108 -11.74 -7.62 -13.59
N HIS A 109 -10.41 -7.55 -13.51
CA HIS A 109 -9.55 -7.63 -14.69
C HIS A 109 -9.53 -9.01 -15.35
N LYS A 110 -9.56 -10.08 -14.55
CA LYS A 110 -9.42 -11.46 -15.04
C LYS A 110 -10.71 -12.02 -15.64
N TYR A 111 -11.85 -11.71 -15.03
CA TYR A 111 -13.15 -12.32 -15.36
C TYR A 111 -14.18 -11.30 -15.87
N GLY A 112 -13.94 -10.00 -15.64
CA GLY A 112 -14.82 -8.91 -16.06
C GLY A 112 -15.66 -8.37 -14.90
N PRO A 113 -16.04 -7.08 -14.95
CA PRO A 113 -16.64 -6.37 -13.80
C PRO A 113 -18.02 -6.89 -13.36
N ASN A 114 -18.69 -7.69 -14.17
CA ASN A 114 -20.01 -8.27 -13.88
C ASN A 114 -19.98 -9.79 -13.69
N SER A 115 -18.80 -10.38 -13.49
CA SER A 115 -18.65 -11.82 -13.30
C SER A 115 -18.96 -12.22 -11.85
N ASN A 116 -19.36 -13.48 -11.62
CA ASN A 116 -19.59 -13.99 -10.27
C ASN A 116 -18.30 -13.92 -9.43
N GLU A 117 -17.14 -14.20 -10.01
CA GLU A 117 -15.84 -14.13 -9.32
C GLU A 117 -15.54 -12.71 -8.81
N THR A 118 -15.98 -11.67 -9.54
CA THR A 118 -15.83 -10.28 -9.10
C THR A 118 -16.82 -9.94 -7.99
N PHE A 119 -18.04 -10.48 -8.02
CA PHE A 119 -19.02 -10.29 -6.94
C PHE A 119 -18.68 -11.05 -5.65
N GLU A 120 -17.96 -12.17 -5.77
CA GLU A 120 -17.53 -13.02 -4.66
C GLU A 120 -16.15 -12.63 -4.09
N ALA A 121 -15.47 -11.67 -4.72
CA ALA A 121 -14.19 -11.10 -4.29
C ALA A 121 -14.30 -10.23 -3.03
#